data_AF-A0A556TPM6-F1
#
_entry.id   AF-A0A556TPM6-F1
#
_cell.length_a   1.000
_cell.length_b   1.000
_cell.length_c   1.000
_cell.angle_alpha   90.00
_cell.angle_beta   90.00
_cell.angle_gamma   90.00
#
_symmetry.space_group_name_H-M   'P 1'
#
loop_
_entity.id
_entity.type
_entity.pdbx_description
1 polymer ?
#
loop_
_entity_poly.entity_id
_entity_poly.type
_entity_poly.pdbx_seq_one_letter_code
_entity_poly.pdbx_strand_id
1 'polypeptide(L)'
;MKFAQILLKNPSRFNIPKQVDRFSKFSPSPLSMKQFIDFGSANACEKTSFIFLRQELAVRMANIMKELDMLPDKLIGTPSVQLLHTWYTQSLMELVDFVEKDPEDKNVLGK
;
A
#
# COMPACT_ATOMS: atom_id res chain seq x y z
N MET A 1 -1.26 -22.91 0.05
CA MET A 1 -1.78 -22.85 -1.33
C MET A 1 -2.41 -21.50 -1.74
N LYS A 2 -2.54 -20.48 -0.87
CA LYS A 2 -3.06 -19.15 -1.27
C LYS A 2 -2.01 -18.23 -1.90
N PHE A 3 -0.75 -18.27 -1.42
CA PHE A 3 0.35 -17.47 -1.98
C PHE A 3 0.60 -17.72 -3.48
N ALA A 4 0.62 -18.99 -3.90
CA ALA A 4 0.80 -19.33 -5.32
C ALA A 4 -0.36 -18.83 -6.20
N GLN A 5 -1.59 -18.85 -5.69
CA GLN A 5 -2.77 -18.35 -6.41
C GLN A 5 -2.78 -16.82 -6.52
N ILE A 6 -2.19 -16.12 -5.54
CA ILE A 6 -2.01 -14.66 -5.58
C ILE A 6 -0.92 -14.29 -6.61
N LEU A 7 0.14 -15.08 -6.80
CA LEU A 7 1.18 -14.74 -7.78
C LEU A 7 0.71 -14.87 -9.24
N LEU A 8 -0.26 -15.73 -9.52
CA LEU A 8 -0.67 -16.09 -10.90
C LEU A 8 -1.65 -15.11 -11.57
N LYS A 9 -2.16 -14.08 -10.87
CA LYS A 9 -3.30 -13.28 -11.36
C LYS A 9 -2.94 -11.94 -12.04
N ASN A 10 -1.69 -11.46 -12.02
CA ASN A 10 -1.35 -10.18 -12.67
C ASN A 10 0.18 -10.03 -12.95
N PRO A 11 0.62 -9.74 -14.19
CA PRO A 11 2.04 -9.57 -14.54
C PRO A 11 2.71 -8.33 -13.88
N SER A 12 1.93 -7.39 -13.37
CA SER A 12 2.40 -6.26 -12.53
C SER A 12 2.90 -6.70 -11.14
N ARG A 13 2.59 -7.92 -10.70
CA ARG A 13 2.98 -8.49 -9.39
C ARG A 13 4.42 -8.99 -9.33
N PHE A 14 5.13 -9.04 -10.45
CA PHE A 14 6.40 -9.76 -10.59
C PHE A 14 7.63 -9.02 -10.05
N ASN A 15 7.47 -7.87 -9.41
CA ASN A 15 8.63 -7.14 -8.90
C ASN A 15 8.32 -6.26 -7.69
N ILE A 16 7.99 -6.90 -6.56
CA ILE A 16 7.79 -6.22 -5.27
C ILE A 16 8.96 -5.31 -4.92
N PRO A 17 10.24 -5.72 -5.07
CA PRO A 17 11.35 -4.83 -4.79
C PRO A 17 11.30 -3.54 -5.61
N LYS A 18 10.95 -3.61 -6.91
CA LYS A 18 10.80 -2.41 -7.74
C LYS A 18 9.64 -1.53 -7.30
N GLN A 19 8.52 -2.10 -6.84
CA GLN A 19 7.40 -1.30 -6.33
C GLN A 19 7.78 -0.62 -5.02
N VAL A 20 8.42 -1.33 -4.09
CA VAL A 20 8.94 -0.75 -2.85
C VAL A 20 9.90 0.39 -3.18
N ASP A 21 10.89 0.18 -4.06
CA ASP A 21 11.83 1.23 -4.46
C ASP A 21 11.18 2.41 -5.21
N ARG A 22 10.08 2.17 -5.94
CA ARG A 22 9.30 3.24 -6.59
C ARG A 22 8.62 4.12 -5.54
N PHE A 23 7.86 3.50 -4.64
CA PHE A 23 7.00 4.21 -3.69
C PHE A 23 7.78 4.80 -2.50
N SER A 24 8.90 4.19 -2.10
CA SER A 24 9.74 4.68 -0.99
C SER A 24 10.49 5.99 -1.31
N LYS A 25 10.50 6.43 -2.57
CA LYS A 25 11.07 7.73 -2.97
C LYS A 25 10.16 8.91 -2.65
N PHE A 26 8.88 8.65 -2.39
CA PHE A 26 7.92 9.69 -2.02
C PHE A 26 7.84 9.80 -0.50
N SER A 27 7.69 11.02 -0.01
CA SER A 27 7.44 11.27 1.41
C SER A 27 5.95 11.06 1.73
N PRO A 28 5.61 10.42 2.88
CA PRO A 28 4.22 10.34 3.35
C PRO A 28 3.59 11.73 3.53
N SER A 29 2.32 11.86 3.17
CA SER A 29 1.56 13.10 3.31
C SER A 29 0.97 13.19 4.73
N PRO A 30 1.43 14.12 5.58
CA PRO A 30 0.83 14.29 6.90
C PRO A 30 -0.56 14.92 6.78
N LEU A 31 -1.52 14.40 7.56
CA LEU A 31 -2.86 14.95 7.67
C LEU A 31 -3.11 15.38 9.12
N SER A 32 -3.59 16.60 9.29
CA SER A 32 -4.02 17.15 10.57
C SER A 32 -5.41 16.63 10.96
N MET A 33 -5.72 16.67 12.26
CA MET A 33 -7.05 16.32 12.76
C MET A 33 -8.15 17.19 12.12
N LYS A 34 -7.86 18.48 11.87
CA LYS A 34 -8.77 19.39 11.17
C LYS A 34 -9.07 18.90 9.75
N GLN A 35 -8.08 18.47 8.98
CA GLN A 35 -8.30 17.95 7.62
C GLN A 35 -9.16 16.69 7.60
N PHE A 36 -8.99 15.78 8.57
CA PHE A 36 -9.85 14.59 8.70
C PHE A 36 -11.31 14.96 9.01
N ILE A 37 -11.54 15.89 9.95
CA ILE A 37 -12.88 16.34 10.31
C ILE A 37 -13.53 17.11 9.15
N ASP A 38 -12.80 18.02 8.52
CA ASP A 38 -13.28 18.83 7.38
C ASP A 38 -13.64 17.90 6.20
N PHE A 39 -12.84 16.86 5.93
CA PHE A 39 -13.16 15.84 4.93
C PHE A 39 -14.47 15.11 5.24
N GLY A 40 -14.63 14.60 6.47
CA GLY A 40 -15.82 13.84 6.86
C GLY A 40 -17.10 14.67 7.00
N SER A 41 -16.99 15.97 7.28
CA SER A 41 -18.14 16.84 7.56
C SER A 41 -18.67 17.57 6.32
N ALA A 42 -17.80 18.04 5.43
CA ALA A 42 -18.20 18.86 4.29
C ALA A 42 -18.16 18.12 2.95
N ASN A 43 -17.26 17.14 2.80
CA ASN A 43 -16.88 16.59 1.49
C ASN A 43 -16.56 15.09 1.56
N ALA A 44 -17.37 14.29 2.26
CA ALA A 44 -17.17 12.84 2.46
C ALA A 44 -17.34 12.05 1.14
N CYS A 45 -16.51 12.36 0.15
CA CYS A 45 -16.49 11.82 -1.18
C CYS A 45 -15.55 10.61 -1.18
N GLU A 46 -16.15 9.43 -1.24
CA GLU A 46 -15.44 8.15 -1.32
C GLU A 46 -14.37 8.16 -2.41
N LYS A 47 -14.68 8.75 -3.57
CA LYS A 47 -13.77 8.85 -4.69
C LYS A 47 -12.49 9.64 -4.37
N THR A 48 -12.63 10.77 -3.69
CA THR A 48 -11.48 11.58 -3.25
C THR A 48 -10.64 10.79 -2.24
N SER A 49 -11.30 10.09 -1.30
CA SER A 49 -10.63 9.21 -0.35
C SER A 49 -9.87 8.08 -1.06
N PHE A 50 -10.50 7.43 -2.03
CA PHE A 50 -9.90 6.35 -2.81
C PHE A 50 -8.66 6.80 -3.59
N ILE A 51 -8.75 7.93 -4.31
CA ILE A 51 -7.62 8.50 -5.06
C ILE A 51 -6.45 8.82 -4.11
N PHE A 52 -6.74 9.37 -2.94
CA PHE A 52 -5.73 9.66 -1.93
C PHE A 52 -5.11 8.37 -1.36
N LEU A 53 -5.94 7.46 -0.84
CA LEU A 53 -5.50 6.27 -0.11
C LEU A 53 -4.78 5.26 -0.99
N ARG A 54 -5.21 5.05 -2.25
CA ARG A 54 -4.55 4.07 -3.14
C ARG A 54 -3.07 4.41 -3.38
N GLN A 55 -2.71 5.69 -3.34
CA GLN A 55 -1.35 6.18 -3.49
C GLN A 55 -0.66 6.29 -2.12
N GLU A 56 -1.29 6.98 -1.15
CA GLU A 56 -0.70 7.27 0.16
C GLU A 56 -0.38 6.00 0.96
N LEU A 57 -1.25 4.98 0.91
CA LEU A 57 -1.02 3.72 1.60
C LEU A 57 0.20 2.98 1.02
N ALA A 58 0.33 2.93 -0.32
CA ALA A 58 1.48 2.33 -0.97
C ALA A 58 2.79 3.06 -0.61
N VAL A 59 2.77 4.39 -0.57
CA VAL A 59 3.91 5.22 -0.15
C VAL A 59 4.31 4.90 1.30
N ARG A 60 3.37 4.91 2.25
CA ARG A 60 3.66 4.62 3.67
C ARG A 60 4.21 3.22 3.87
N MET A 61 3.60 2.23 3.22
CA MET A 61 4.03 0.84 3.30
C MET A 61 5.44 0.65 2.73
N ALA A 62 5.74 1.23 1.58
CA ALA A 62 7.07 1.11 0.99
C ALA A 62 8.17 1.77 1.84
N ASN A 63 7.90 2.93 2.44
CA ASN A 63 8.85 3.59 3.33
C ASN A 63 9.18 2.72 4.54
N ILE A 64 8.18 2.20 5.26
CA ILE A 64 8.44 1.35 6.43
C ILE A 64 9.06 0.01 6.05
N MET A 65 8.74 -0.56 4.88
CA MET A 65 9.42 -1.77 4.39
C MET A 65 10.92 -1.53 4.16
N LYS A 66 11.33 -0.37 3.61
CA LYS A 66 12.77 -0.02 3.49
C LYS A 66 13.43 0.12 4.86
N GLU A 67 12.73 0.63 5.87
CA GLU A 67 13.26 0.70 7.24
C GLU A 67 13.38 -0.68 7.88
N LEU A 68 12.41 -1.58 7.65
CA LEU A 68 12.46 -2.97 8.11
C LEU A 68 13.67 -3.72 7.50
N ASP A 69 13.98 -3.49 6.23
CA ASP A 69 15.14 -4.07 5.55
C ASP A 69 16.49 -3.58 6.11
N MET A 70 16.50 -2.46 6.84
CA MET A 70 17.69 -1.90 7.50
C MET A 70 17.85 -2.35 8.96
N LEU A 71 16.95 -3.20 9.47
CA LEU A 71 17.08 -3.77 10.81
C LEU A 71 18.31 -4.70 10.91
N PRO A 72 18.91 -4.85 12.10
CA PRO A 72 20.03 -5.78 12.29
C PRO A 72 19.66 -7.23 11.93
N ASP A 73 20.60 -7.96 11.33
CA ASP A 73 20.40 -9.34 10.82
C ASP A 73 19.75 -10.30 11.83
N LYS A 74 20.13 -10.18 13.11
CA LYS A 74 19.57 -11.00 14.18
C LYS A 74 18.08 -10.75 14.42
N LEU A 75 17.63 -9.51 14.22
CA LEU A 75 16.24 -9.10 14.41
C LEU A 75 15.40 -9.43 13.17
N ILE A 76 15.91 -9.10 11.97
CA ILE A 76 15.19 -9.38 10.72
C ILE A 76 15.02 -10.88 10.49
N GLY A 77 15.98 -11.71 10.95
CA GLY A 77 15.89 -13.17 10.89
C GLY A 77 14.88 -13.80 11.86
N THR A 78 14.28 -13.03 12.78
CA THR A 78 13.27 -13.59 13.69
C THR A 78 11.98 -13.96 12.96
N PRO A 79 11.30 -15.07 13.35
CA PRO A 79 10.05 -15.49 12.70
C PRO A 79 8.96 -14.41 12.71
N SER A 80 8.89 -13.60 13.77
CA SER A 80 7.91 -12.52 13.89
C SER A 80 8.12 -11.42 12.85
N VAL A 81 9.37 -11.02 12.60
CA VAL A 81 9.69 -9.99 11.59
C VAL A 81 9.49 -10.54 10.18
N GLN A 82 9.84 -11.80 9.93
CA GLN A 82 9.58 -12.47 8.64
C GLN A 82 8.07 -12.57 8.33
N LEU A 83 7.25 -12.87 9.35
CA LEU A 83 5.79 -12.86 9.22
C LEU A 83 5.26 -11.46 8.92
N LEU A 84 5.76 -10.45 9.62
CA LEU A 84 5.40 -9.05 9.39
C LEU A 84 5.75 -8.64 7.95
N HIS A 85 6.97 -8.94 7.48
CA HIS A 85 7.41 -8.65 6.12
C HIS A 85 6.50 -9.31 5.07
N THR A 86 6.02 -10.52 5.35
CA THR A 86 5.06 -11.24 4.49
C THR A 86 3.72 -10.50 4.42
N TRP A 87 3.19 -9.99 5.54
CA TRP A 87 1.96 -9.19 5.56
C TRP A 87 2.12 -7.88 4.80
N TYR A 88 3.22 -7.15 5.03
CA TYR A 88 3.50 -5.91 4.29
C TYR A 88 3.62 -6.16 2.78
N THR A 89 4.33 -7.21 2.39
CA THR A 89 4.45 -7.59 0.97
C THR A 89 3.07 -7.87 0.37
N GLN A 90 2.24 -8.65 1.04
CA GLN A 90 0.90 -8.98 0.54
C GLN A 90 0.00 -7.74 0.44
N SER A 91 -0.07 -6.91 1.47
CA SER A 91 -0.96 -5.74 1.41
C SER A 91 -0.48 -4.70 0.40
N LEU A 92 0.84 -4.53 0.21
CA LEU A 92 1.36 -3.66 -0.86
C LEU A 92 0.99 -4.20 -2.25
N MET A 93 1.07 -5.51 -2.47
CA MET A 93 0.63 -6.13 -3.73
C MET A 93 -0.83 -5.85 -4.04
N GLU A 94 -1.69 -6.03 -3.04
CA GLU A 94 -3.12 -5.82 -3.16
C GLU A 94 -3.43 -4.34 -3.45
N LEU A 95 -2.70 -3.39 -2.83
CA LEU A 95 -2.86 -1.96 -3.08
C LEU A 95 -2.38 -1.52 -4.47
N VAL A 96 -1.26 -2.07 -4.94
CA VAL A 96 -0.70 -1.73 -6.27
C VAL A 96 -1.66 -2.05 -7.40
N ASP A 97 -2.53 -3.07 -7.24
CA ASP A 97 -3.58 -3.39 -8.22
C ASP A 97 -4.61 -2.24 -8.40
N PHE A 98 -4.69 -1.30 -7.45
CA PHE A 98 -5.62 -0.16 -7.48
C PHE A 98 -4.96 1.18 -7.85
N VAL A 99 -3.63 1.31 -7.81
CA VAL A 99 -2.92 2.58 -8.01
C VAL A 99 -3.25 3.23 -9.36
N GLU A 100 -3.25 2.42 -10.43
CA GLU A 100 -3.49 2.88 -11.81
C GLU A 100 -4.94 2.66 -12.27
N LYS A 101 -5.85 2.30 -11.35
CA LYS A 101 -7.27 2.10 -11.68
C LYS A 101 -7.97 3.44 -11.90
N ASP A 102 -8.95 3.47 -12.79
CA ASP A 102 -9.76 4.67 -12.98
C ASP A 102 -10.75 4.81 -11.80
N PRO A 103 -10.73 5.93 -11.05
CA PRO A 103 -11.71 6.18 -10.01
C PRO A 103 -13.15 6.35 -10.53
N GLU A 104 -13.36 6.52 -11.84
CA GLU A 104 -14.69 6.55 -12.48
C GLU A 104 -15.19 5.15 -12.87
N ASP A 105 -14.33 4.13 -12.83
CA ASP A 105 -14.72 2.76 -13.17
C ASP A 105 -15.64 2.21 -12.07
N LYS A 106 -16.90 1.99 -12.44
CA LYS A 106 -17.94 1.43 -11.58
C LYS A 106 -17.64 0.01 -11.09
N ASN A 107 -16.67 -0.67 -11.68
CA ASN A 107 -16.20 -1.98 -11.21
C ASN A 107 -15.11 -1.85 -10.12
N VAL A 108 -14.55 -0.65 -9.92
CA VAL A 108 -13.50 -0.35 -8.93
C VAL A 108 -14.10 0.29 -7.70
N LEU A 109 -14.90 1.34 -7.89
CA LEU A 109 -15.76 1.92 -6.87
C LEU A 109 -17.20 1.54 -7.22
N GLY A 110 -17.58 0.33 -6.82
CA GLY A 110 -18.93 -0.19 -7.01
C GLY A 110 -19.94 0.54 -6.13
N LYS A 111 -21.18 0.65 -6.62
CA LYS A 111 -22.34 1.15 -5.86
C LYS A 111 -22.60 0.37 -4.58
#